data_AF-A0A8J1VSP8-F1
#
_entry.id   AF-A0A8J1VSP8-F1
#
_cell.length_a   1.000
_cell.length_b   1.000
_cell.length_c   1.000
_cell.angle_alpha   90.00
_cell.angle_beta   90.00
_cell.angle_gamma   90.00
#
_symmetry.space_group_name_H-M   'P 1'
#
loop_
_entity.id
_entity.type
_entity.pdbx_description
1 polymer ?
#
loop_
_entity_poly.entity_id
_entity_poly.type
_entity_poly.pdbx_seq_one_letter_code
_entity_poly.pdbx_strand_id
1 'polypeptide(L)'
;MLHFIYRLWGHTDYYADNDSGKFATIELYHWDFGNLAVDFVWDPLTLGQWLQPTQLAEYDVIISSSGAWAGMAGETVDWYRENLEAFCERIETAYSDYQPDATHNQTRIFLTAPPYPPLLTGNSVSRRDQRTNPKASVWRDTAEAVVSNHGWRVVDQFDRAMPVMLEMLASDGLHLSPGPSHTSIVDEVIAKAGLC
;
A
#
# COMPACT_ATOMS: atom_id res chain seq x y z
N MET A 1 2.28 -5.88 -4.28
CA MET A 1 2.40 -4.63 -3.49
C MET A 1 1.24 -3.74 -3.90
N LEU A 2 0.64 -3.00 -2.98
CA LEU A 2 -0.66 -2.38 -3.22
C LEU A 2 -0.50 -0.86 -3.18
N HIS A 3 -0.62 -0.14 -4.30
CA HIS A 3 -0.51 1.33 -4.31
C HIS A 3 -1.89 1.92 -4.66
N PHE A 4 -2.35 2.87 -3.85
CA PHE A 4 -3.62 3.58 -4.01
C PHE A 4 -3.32 5.00 -4.45
N ILE A 5 -3.70 5.45 -5.64
CA ILE A 5 -3.46 6.86 -6.04
C ILE A 5 -4.82 7.54 -6.20
N TYR A 6 -4.99 8.75 -5.66
CA TYR A 6 -6.26 9.46 -5.76
C TYR A 6 -6.12 10.89 -6.29
N ARG A 7 -7.11 11.26 -7.10
CA ARG A 7 -7.44 12.59 -7.60
C ARG A 7 -8.92 12.83 -7.31
N LEU A 8 -9.45 14.03 -7.51
CA LEU A 8 -10.87 14.32 -7.31
C LEU A 8 -11.63 14.57 -8.67
N TRP A 9 -12.53 13.68 -9.19
CA TRP A 9 -13.84 13.81 -9.96
C TRP A 9 -14.53 12.48 -10.44
N GLY A 10 -15.88 12.28 -10.48
CA GLY A 10 -16.51 11.12 -11.19
C GLY A 10 -17.99 10.59 -11.03
N HIS A 11 -18.34 9.28 -10.83
CA HIS A 11 -19.51 8.58 -10.17
C HIS A 11 -19.48 6.98 -10.25
N THR A 12 -19.80 6.25 -9.16
CA THR A 12 -20.25 4.81 -8.94
C THR A 12 -19.30 3.57 -8.84
N ASP A 13 -19.58 2.70 -7.84
CA ASP A 13 -18.79 1.58 -7.23
C ASP A 13 -18.77 0.20 -7.95
N TYR A 14 -17.66 -0.57 -7.81
CA TYR A 14 -17.62 -2.05 -7.97
C TYR A 14 -16.54 -2.75 -7.09
N TYR A 15 -16.86 -3.98 -6.67
CA TYR A 15 -16.01 -4.94 -5.93
C TYR A 15 -15.17 -5.78 -6.93
N ALA A 16 -13.87 -5.99 -6.69
CA ALA A 16 -13.02 -6.82 -7.54
C ALA A 16 -12.77 -8.21 -6.91
N ASP A 17 -13.19 -9.26 -7.62
CA ASP A 17 -12.84 -10.65 -7.38
C ASP A 17 -11.57 -10.97 -8.18
N ASN A 18 -10.52 -11.49 -7.54
CA ASN A 18 -9.21 -11.65 -8.17
C ASN A 18 -9.01 -13.10 -8.61
N ASP A 19 -9.12 -13.33 -9.92
CA ASP A 19 -8.93 -14.65 -10.53
C ASP A 19 -7.45 -15.07 -10.47
N SER A 20 -7.20 -16.30 -10.02
CA SER A 20 -5.93 -16.82 -9.49
C SER A 20 -4.74 -16.95 -10.49
N GLY A 21 -4.77 -16.28 -11.64
CA GLY A 21 -3.81 -16.44 -12.73
C GLY A 21 -2.83 -15.28 -13.01
N LYS A 22 -2.93 -14.13 -12.32
CA LYS A 22 -2.30 -12.87 -12.77
C LYS A 22 -1.25 -12.24 -11.84
N PHE A 23 -0.39 -13.04 -11.21
CA PHE A 23 0.62 -12.51 -10.27
C PHE A 23 1.79 -11.72 -10.92
N ALA A 24 1.81 -11.54 -12.24
CA ALA A 24 2.95 -10.97 -12.97
C ALA A 24 2.64 -9.76 -13.86
N THR A 25 1.40 -9.25 -13.85
CA THR A 25 0.99 -8.11 -14.69
C THR A 25 0.74 -6.88 -13.83
N ILE A 26 1.23 -5.73 -14.28
CA ILE A 26 0.81 -4.43 -13.78
C ILE A 26 -0.63 -4.22 -14.25
N GLU A 27 -1.52 -3.92 -13.33
CA GLU A 27 -2.93 -3.62 -13.64
C GLU A 27 -3.28 -2.23 -13.11
N LEU A 28 -3.88 -1.42 -13.98
CA LEU A 28 -4.41 -0.10 -13.65
C LEU A 28 -5.93 -0.16 -13.70
N TYR A 29 -6.56 0.28 -12.62
CA TYR A 29 -7.99 0.39 -12.50
C TYR A 29 -8.35 1.84 -12.23
N HIS A 30 -9.28 2.37 -13.00
CA HIS A 30 -9.73 3.74 -12.90
C HIS A 30 -11.20 3.75 -12.49
N TRP A 31 -11.52 4.51 -11.44
CA TRP A 31 -12.90 4.79 -11.03
C TRP A 31 -13.13 6.26 -10.85
N ASP A 32 -14.35 6.64 -11.15
CA ASP A 32 -14.83 8.00 -11.06
C ASP A 32 -15.93 8.00 -9.96
N PHE A 33 -15.99 9.00 -9.07
CA PHE A 33 -16.96 9.21 -7.98
C PHE A 33 -17.38 10.70 -7.71
N GLY A 34 -18.37 11.26 -8.40
CA GLY A 34 -18.84 12.65 -8.31
C GLY A 34 -17.78 13.72 -8.57
N ASN A 35 -17.11 14.15 -7.51
CA ASN A 35 -15.93 15.00 -7.54
C ASN A 35 -14.67 14.22 -7.06
N LEU A 36 -14.62 12.88 -7.08
CA LEU A 36 -13.51 11.96 -6.72
C LEU A 36 -13.02 11.02 -7.87
N ALA A 37 -11.73 10.97 -8.26
CA ALA A 37 -11.18 10.10 -9.31
C ALA A 37 -10.07 9.20 -8.73
N VAL A 38 -10.23 7.89 -8.75
CA VAL A 38 -9.33 6.95 -8.10
C VAL A 38 -8.62 6.09 -9.13
N ASP A 39 -7.30 6.12 -9.11
CA ASP A 39 -6.43 5.28 -9.91
C ASP A 39 -5.73 4.27 -9.01
N PHE A 40 -6.16 3.02 -9.07
CA PHE A 40 -5.52 1.93 -8.35
C PHE A 40 -4.54 1.19 -9.23
N VAL A 41 -3.38 0.95 -8.65
CA VAL A 41 -2.29 0.23 -9.28
C VAL A 41 -1.98 -1.01 -8.46
N TRP A 42 -2.10 -2.16 -9.10
CA TRP A 42 -1.40 -3.35 -8.64
C TRP A 42 -0.05 -3.45 -9.35
N ASP A 43 1.03 -3.26 -8.58
CA ASP A 43 2.40 -3.45 -9.06
C ASP A 43 3.12 -4.50 -8.20
N PRO A 44 3.21 -5.75 -8.64
CA PRO A 44 3.90 -6.79 -7.88
C PRO A 44 5.43 -6.80 -8.09
N LEU A 45 5.97 -6.08 -9.07
CA LEU A 45 7.32 -6.32 -9.60
C LEU A 45 8.25 -5.12 -9.59
N THR A 46 7.73 -3.91 -9.72
CA THR A 46 8.55 -2.76 -10.13
C THR A 46 8.47 -1.55 -9.21
N LEU A 47 7.71 -1.59 -8.11
CA LEU A 47 7.63 -0.50 -7.13
C LEU A 47 7.34 0.87 -7.77
N GLY A 48 6.43 0.90 -8.74
CA GLY A 48 6.06 2.12 -9.46
C GLY A 48 7.11 2.61 -10.45
N GLN A 49 8.16 1.82 -10.81
CA GLN A 49 9.16 2.23 -11.81
C GLN A 49 8.56 2.53 -13.19
N TRP A 50 7.37 2.00 -13.49
CA TRP A 50 6.68 2.22 -14.75
C TRP A 50 5.87 3.54 -14.78
N LEU A 51 5.58 4.15 -13.63
CA LEU A 51 4.84 5.40 -13.55
C LEU A 51 5.72 6.54 -14.03
N GLN A 52 5.23 7.30 -15.02
CA GLN A 52 5.95 8.48 -15.48
C GLN A 52 5.90 9.56 -14.38
N PRO A 53 7.01 10.26 -14.11
CA PRO A 53 7.05 11.33 -13.11
C PRO A 53 5.92 12.37 -13.28
N THR A 54 5.62 12.74 -14.53
CA THR A 54 4.55 13.69 -14.83
C THR A 54 3.17 13.20 -14.40
N GLN A 55 2.89 11.90 -14.51
CA GLN A 55 1.60 11.33 -14.10
C GLN A 55 1.46 11.34 -12.57
N LEU A 56 2.54 11.07 -11.84
CA LEU A 56 2.54 11.04 -10.38
C LEU A 56 2.31 12.41 -9.75
N ALA A 57 2.79 13.47 -10.39
CA ALA A 57 2.69 14.82 -9.85
C ALA A 57 1.27 15.42 -9.96
N GLU A 58 0.47 14.96 -10.93
CA GLU A 58 -0.91 15.42 -11.12
C GLU A 58 -1.86 14.99 -10.01
N TYR A 59 -1.52 13.95 -9.25
CA TYR A 59 -2.38 13.46 -8.18
C TYR A 59 -2.32 14.39 -6.98
N ASP A 60 -3.52 14.75 -6.50
CA ASP A 60 -3.68 15.46 -5.24
C ASP A 60 -3.09 14.62 -4.11
N VAL A 61 -3.28 13.29 -4.13
CA VAL A 61 -2.67 12.43 -3.13
C VAL A 61 -2.32 11.05 -3.62
N ILE A 62 -1.22 10.58 -3.05
CA ILE A 62 -0.64 9.27 -3.31
C ILE A 62 -0.71 8.47 -2.03
N ILE A 63 -1.31 7.30 -2.09
CA ILE A 63 -1.34 6.29 -1.03
C ILE A 63 -0.51 5.09 -1.52
N SER A 64 0.34 4.52 -0.67
CA SER A 64 1.23 3.41 -1.04
C SER A 64 1.23 2.37 0.05
N SER A 65 1.19 1.08 -0.27
CA SER A 65 1.28 -0.02 0.68
C SER A 65 2.27 -1.07 0.21
N SER A 66 3.26 -1.37 1.05
CA SER A 66 4.34 -2.29 0.71
C SER A 66 4.84 -3.13 1.90
N GLY A 67 5.77 -4.05 1.62
CA GLY A 67 6.39 -4.92 2.63
C GLY A 67 5.78 -6.32 2.73
N ALA A 68 4.48 -6.48 2.46
CA ALA A 68 3.79 -7.77 2.61
C ALA A 68 4.37 -8.90 1.72
N TRP A 69 4.68 -8.54 0.47
CA TRP A 69 5.25 -9.46 -0.52
C TRP A 69 6.76 -9.63 -0.35
N ALA A 70 7.49 -8.56 -0.01
CA ALA A 70 8.93 -8.59 0.12
C ALA A 70 9.37 -9.57 1.23
N GLY A 71 8.66 -9.57 2.37
CA GLY A 71 8.88 -10.57 3.42
C GLY A 71 8.56 -12.02 2.98
N MET A 72 7.67 -12.21 2.00
CA MET A 72 7.29 -13.53 1.49
C MET A 72 8.26 -14.04 0.41
N ALA A 73 8.74 -13.13 -0.44
CA ALA A 73 9.71 -13.42 -1.49
C ALA A 73 11.12 -13.74 -0.93
N GLY A 74 11.34 -13.52 0.37
CA GLY A 74 12.61 -13.77 1.03
C GLY A 74 13.61 -12.62 0.87
N GLU A 75 13.12 -11.42 0.56
CA GLU A 75 13.94 -10.22 0.48
C GLU A 75 14.48 -9.83 1.86
N THR A 76 15.53 -9.01 1.88
CA THR A 76 16.11 -8.49 3.13
C THR A 76 15.46 -7.16 3.53
N VAL A 77 15.55 -6.83 4.82
CA VAL A 77 15.10 -5.51 5.34
C VAL A 77 15.91 -4.38 4.69
N ASP A 78 17.22 -4.58 4.47
CA ASP A 78 18.06 -3.57 3.80
C ASP A 78 17.65 -3.35 2.35
N TRP A 79 17.41 -4.42 1.59
CA TRP A 79 16.90 -4.32 0.22
C TRP A 79 15.59 -3.55 0.19
N TYR A 80 14.68 -3.85 1.13
CA TYR A 80 13.39 -3.17 1.23
C TYR A 80 13.52 -1.70 1.57
N ARG A 81 14.39 -1.35 2.53
CA ARG A 81 14.69 0.02 2.93
C ARG A 81 15.18 0.83 1.73
N GLU A 82 16.20 0.35 1.01
CA GLU A 82 16.79 1.03 -0.15
C GLU A 82 15.76 1.24 -1.26
N ASN A 83 14.94 0.22 -1.52
CA ASN A 83 13.91 0.30 -2.56
C ASN A 83 12.77 1.26 -2.18
N LEU A 84 12.40 1.33 -0.89
CA LEU A 84 11.40 2.25 -0.39
C LEU A 84 11.90 3.70 -0.39
N GLU A 85 13.17 3.92 -0.02
CA GLU A 85 13.86 5.22 -0.14
C GLU A 85 13.84 5.69 -1.60
N ALA A 86 14.29 4.84 -2.53
CA ALA A 86 14.30 5.16 -3.96
C ALA A 86 12.88 5.40 -4.52
N PHE A 87 11.86 4.76 -3.97
CA PHE A 87 10.47 5.03 -4.32
C PHE A 87 10.04 6.43 -3.84
N CYS A 88 10.29 6.79 -2.58
CA CYS A 88 9.96 8.10 -2.05
C CYS A 88 10.67 9.23 -2.81
N GLU A 89 11.98 9.10 -3.05
CA GLU A 89 12.78 10.08 -3.80
C GLU A 89 12.26 10.29 -5.22
N ARG A 90 11.81 9.22 -5.89
CA ARG A 90 11.23 9.30 -7.24
C ARG A 90 9.95 10.13 -7.24
N ILE A 91 9.07 9.91 -6.26
CA ILE A 91 7.80 10.65 -6.13
C ILE A 91 8.07 12.12 -5.81
N GLU A 92 9.05 12.40 -4.94
CA GLU A 92 9.48 13.77 -4.62
C GLU A 92 10.08 14.50 -5.81
N THR A 93 10.95 13.83 -6.56
CA THR A 93 11.56 14.35 -7.78
C THR A 93 10.48 14.65 -8.81
N ALA A 94 9.58 13.69 -9.04
CA ALA A 94 8.45 13.84 -9.95
C ALA A 94 7.58 15.06 -9.64
N TYR A 95 7.24 15.22 -8.36
CA TYR A 95 6.46 16.37 -7.89
C TYR A 95 7.21 17.69 -8.06
N SER A 96 8.51 17.72 -7.78
CA SER A 96 9.33 18.92 -7.93
C SER A 96 9.48 19.35 -9.39
N ASP A 97 9.68 18.37 -10.30
CA ASP A 97 9.84 18.60 -11.74
C ASP A 97 8.54 19.10 -12.40
N TYR A 98 7.38 18.70 -11.89
CA TYR A 98 6.08 19.17 -12.38
C TYR A 98 5.83 20.67 -12.12
N GLN A 99 6.54 21.27 -11.15
CA GLN A 99 6.35 22.66 -10.73
C GLN A 99 4.87 22.97 -10.42
N PRO A 100 4.27 22.28 -9.42
CA PRO A 100 2.89 22.49 -9.05
C PRO A 100 2.63 23.97 -8.75
N ASP A 101 1.44 24.45 -9.12
CA ASP A 101 1.03 25.79 -8.75
C ASP A 101 0.93 25.93 -7.22
N ALA A 102 0.84 27.17 -6.72
CA ALA A 102 0.80 27.42 -5.28
C ALA A 102 -0.41 26.80 -4.55
N THR A 103 -1.40 26.28 -5.29
CA THR A 103 -2.62 25.69 -4.74
C THR A 103 -2.61 24.17 -4.74
N HIS A 104 -1.75 23.54 -5.55
CA HIS A 104 -1.59 22.09 -5.59
C HIS A 104 -0.64 21.64 -4.49
N ASN A 105 -1.17 20.97 -3.47
CA ASN A 105 -0.37 20.41 -2.39
C ASN A 105 -0.58 18.91 -2.31
N GLN A 106 0.41 18.15 -2.77
CA GLN A 106 0.30 16.70 -2.79
C GLN A 106 0.44 16.09 -1.40
N THR A 107 -0.58 15.37 -0.93
CA THR A 107 -0.43 14.53 0.28
C THR A 107 0.12 13.17 -0.12
N ARG A 108 0.97 12.60 0.73
CA ARG A 108 1.53 11.27 0.53
C ARG A 108 1.28 10.45 1.77
N ILE A 109 0.69 9.27 1.59
CA ILE A 109 0.26 8.38 2.66
C ILE A 109 0.87 7.01 2.40
N PHE A 110 1.41 6.40 3.44
CA PHE A 110 1.97 5.06 3.37
C PHE A 110 1.24 4.14 4.36
N LEU A 111 0.79 2.96 3.91
CA LEU A 111 0.22 1.91 4.73
C LEU A 111 1.28 0.84 4.97
N THR A 112 1.59 0.57 6.24
CA THR A 112 2.49 -0.51 6.62
C THR A 112 1.91 -1.88 6.23
N ALA A 113 2.74 -2.91 6.09
CA ALA A 113 2.25 -4.26 5.84
C ALA A 113 1.36 -4.74 7.01
N PRO A 114 0.22 -5.43 6.75
CA PRO A 114 -0.58 -6.03 7.81
C PRO A 114 0.20 -7.11 8.59
N PRO A 115 -0.26 -7.47 9.80
CA PRO A 115 0.30 -8.63 10.50
C PRO A 115 -0.08 -9.91 9.75
N TYR A 116 0.65 -10.97 10.05
CA TYR A 116 0.39 -12.30 9.51
C TYR A 116 -0.24 -13.17 10.60
N PRO A 117 -1.31 -13.92 10.30
CA PRO A 117 -1.80 -14.91 11.24
C PRO A 117 -0.75 -16.00 11.47
N PRO A 118 -0.62 -16.56 12.69
CA PRO A 118 0.17 -17.76 12.91
C PRO A 118 -0.36 -18.89 12.03
N LEU A 119 0.47 -19.40 11.14
CA LEU A 119 0.08 -20.41 10.15
C LEU A 119 0.08 -21.80 10.82
N LEU A 120 -1.07 -22.21 11.34
CA LEU A 120 -1.21 -23.40 12.18
C LEU A 120 -1.25 -24.73 11.39
N THR A 121 -1.40 -24.73 10.05
CA THR A 121 -1.39 -25.95 9.19
C THR A 121 -1.08 -25.64 7.70
N GLY A 122 -0.83 -26.68 6.87
CA GLY A 122 -1.03 -26.63 5.40
C GLY A 122 0.09 -26.00 4.53
N ASN A 123 -0.33 -25.29 3.47
CA ASN A 123 0.48 -24.74 2.36
C ASN A 123 1.67 -23.83 2.79
N SER A 124 1.67 -23.35 4.02
CA SER A 124 2.75 -22.59 4.64
C SER A 124 4.01 -23.42 4.88
N VAL A 125 3.85 -24.69 5.27
CA VAL A 125 4.95 -25.66 5.41
C VAL A 125 5.52 -26.01 4.04
N SER A 126 4.67 -26.15 3.01
CA SER A 126 5.11 -26.51 1.66
C SER A 126 5.81 -25.36 0.91
N ARG A 127 5.49 -24.10 1.23
CA ARG A 127 6.12 -22.91 0.66
C ARG A 127 7.32 -22.37 1.45
N ARG A 128 7.70 -23.00 2.58
CA ARG A 128 8.77 -22.53 3.48
C ARG A 128 8.61 -21.07 3.92
N ASP A 129 7.37 -20.62 4.07
CA ASP A 129 7.08 -19.26 4.49
C ASP A 129 7.54 -19.06 5.94
N GLN A 130 8.55 -18.22 6.14
CA GLN A 130 9.12 -17.93 7.46
C GLN A 130 8.71 -16.56 8.01
N ARG A 131 7.65 -15.96 7.47
CA ARG A 131 7.10 -14.71 7.99
C ARG A 131 6.53 -14.95 9.38
N THR A 132 6.93 -14.09 10.31
CA THR A 132 6.41 -14.06 11.69
C THR A 132 6.14 -12.61 12.05
N ASN A 133 5.19 -12.35 12.96
CA ASN A 133 4.91 -10.98 13.39
C ASN A 133 6.11 -10.24 14.00
N PRO A 134 7.02 -10.90 14.75
CA PRO A 134 8.27 -10.26 15.16
C PRO A 134 9.19 -9.85 14.00
N LYS A 135 9.24 -10.61 12.90
CA LYS A 135 9.96 -10.16 11.70
C LYS A 135 9.18 -9.03 11.04
N ALA A 136 7.87 -9.17 10.88
CA ALA A 136 7.01 -8.18 10.24
C ALA A 136 7.07 -6.80 10.93
N SER A 137 7.19 -6.75 12.26
CA SER A 137 7.35 -5.49 12.99
C SER A 137 8.64 -4.77 12.62
N VAL A 138 9.75 -5.48 12.36
CA VAL A 138 11.00 -4.86 11.87
C VAL A 138 10.80 -4.20 10.51
N TRP A 139 10.03 -4.85 9.63
CA TRP A 139 9.70 -4.31 8.30
C TRP A 139 8.78 -3.09 8.41
N ARG A 140 7.77 -3.16 9.28
CA ARG A 140 6.91 -2.02 9.63
C ARG A 140 7.77 -0.85 10.10
N ASP A 141 8.55 -1.04 11.15
CA ASP A 141 9.37 0.03 11.77
C ASP A 141 10.33 0.66 10.76
N THR A 142 10.92 -0.17 9.89
CA THR A 142 11.77 0.29 8.80
C THR A 142 10.99 1.15 7.81
N ALA A 143 9.80 0.69 7.40
CA ALA A 143 8.95 1.45 6.48
C ALA A 143 8.53 2.79 7.07
N GLU A 144 8.05 2.80 8.31
CA GLU A 144 7.62 4.02 9.01
C GLU A 144 8.76 5.03 9.10
N ALA A 145 9.96 4.59 9.48
CA ALA A 145 11.13 5.44 9.59
C ALA A 145 11.50 6.06 8.23
N VAL A 146 11.58 5.24 7.17
CA VAL A 146 11.92 5.72 5.82
C VAL A 146 10.91 6.76 5.35
N VAL A 147 9.62 6.40 5.29
CA VAL A 147 8.63 7.29 4.65
C VAL A 147 8.39 8.55 5.47
N SER A 148 8.52 8.50 6.81
CA SER A 148 8.42 9.69 7.66
C SER A 148 9.58 10.67 7.43
N ASN A 149 10.79 10.16 7.18
CA ASN A 149 11.94 11.01 6.82
C ASN A 149 11.72 11.74 5.48
N HIS A 150 10.88 11.17 4.61
CA HIS A 150 10.43 11.74 3.33
C HIS A 150 9.13 12.56 3.45
N GLY A 151 8.66 12.82 4.68
CA GLY A 151 7.46 13.63 4.92
C GLY A 151 6.13 12.96 4.57
N TRP A 152 6.11 11.64 4.35
CA TRP A 152 4.88 10.89 4.14
C TRP A 152 4.14 10.70 5.46
N ARG A 153 2.81 10.68 5.40
CA ARG A 153 1.95 10.31 6.53
C ARG A 153 1.87 8.78 6.59
N VAL A 154 2.00 8.18 7.77
CA VAL A 154 1.97 6.72 7.95
C VAL A 154 0.64 6.28 8.52
N VAL A 155 -0.04 5.31 7.90
CA VAL A 155 -1.15 4.51 8.46
C VAL A 155 -0.58 3.17 8.90
N ASP A 156 -0.55 2.93 10.22
CA ASP A 156 -0.02 1.67 10.76
C ASP A 156 -1.08 0.55 10.65
N GLN A 157 -1.19 -0.01 9.45
CA GLN A 157 -2.08 -1.14 9.18
C GLN A 157 -1.66 -2.38 9.98
N PHE A 158 -0.37 -2.53 10.34
CA PHE A 158 0.09 -3.62 11.19
C PHE A 158 -0.59 -3.59 12.57
N ASP A 159 -0.49 -2.47 13.28
CA ASP A 159 -1.06 -2.32 14.63
C ASP A 159 -2.60 -2.40 14.61
N ARG A 160 -3.23 -1.74 13.65
CA ARG A 160 -4.70 -1.74 13.51
C ARG A 160 -5.29 -3.11 13.21
N ALA A 161 -4.59 -3.94 12.45
CA ALA A 161 -5.08 -5.28 12.10
C ALA A 161 -4.64 -6.36 13.10
N MET A 162 -3.71 -6.08 14.01
CA MET A 162 -3.21 -7.07 14.98
C MET A 162 -4.33 -7.71 15.83
N PRO A 163 -5.32 -6.97 16.37
CA PRO A 163 -6.39 -7.55 17.19
C PRO A 163 -7.28 -8.54 16.43
N VAL A 164 -7.36 -8.41 15.11
CA VAL A 164 -8.22 -9.23 14.24
C VAL A 164 -7.42 -10.07 13.24
N MET A 165 -6.11 -10.22 13.43
CA MET A 165 -5.25 -10.93 12.47
C MET A 165 -5.73 -12.36 12.18
N LEU A 166 -6.40 -13.01 13.15
CA LEU A 166 -6.91 -14.36 12.99
C LEU A 166 -8.12 -14.43 12.05
N GLU A 167 -8.82 -13.33 11.77
CA GLU A 167 -9.89 -13.27 10.77
C GLU A 167 -9.38 -13.55 9.36
N MET A 168 -8.08 -13.31 9.10
CA MET A 168 -7.42 -13.64 7.83
C MET A 168 -7.40 -15.15 7.58
N LEU A 169 -7.42 -15.98 8.65
CA LEU A 169 -7.48 -17.45 8.50
C LEU A 169 -8.85 -17.93 8.02
N ALA A 170 -9.90 -17.12 8.15
CA ALA A 170 -11.24 -17.46 7.66
C ALA A 170 -11.40 -17.18 6.15
N SER A 171 -10.45 -16.46 5.54
CA SER A 171 -10.38 -16.19 4.11
C SER A 171 -9.26 -17.02 3.45
N ASP A 172 -8.24 -16.37 2.88
CA ASP A 172 -7.13 -17.01 2.18
C ASP A 172 -5.81 -17.03 2.99
N GLY A 173 -5.86 -16.59 4.25
CA GLY A 173 -4.71 -16.54 5.15
C GLY A 173 -3.75 -15.38 4.88
N LEU A 174 -4.05 -14.49 3.94
CA LEU A 174 -3.15 -13.42 3.49
C LEU A 174 -3.81 -12.04 3.42
N HIS A 175 -5.09 -11.97 3.07
CA HIS A 175 -5.83 -10.71 2.94
C HIS A 175 -6.72 -10.47 4.15
N LEU A 176 -6.80 -9.20 4.56
CA LEU A 176 -7.77 -8.77 5.56
C LEU A 176 -9.18 -8.96 5.02
N SER A 177 -10.01 -9.65 5.79
CA SER A 177 -11.43 -9.74 5.50
C SER A 177 -12.08 -8.35 5.65
N PRO A 178 -13.11 -8.02 4.87
CA PRO A 178 -13.92 -6.83 5.11
C PRO A 178 -14.49 -6.88 6.53
N GLY A 179 -14.09 -5.94 7.39
CA GLY A 179 -14.39 -6.00 8.81
C GLY A 179 -13.89 -4.76 9.57
N PRO A 180 -13.93 -4.79 10.91
CA PRO A 180 -13.64 -3.63 11.76
C PRO A 180 -12.24 -3.02 11.53
N SER A 181 -11.22 -3.83 11.26
CA SER A 181 -9.87 -3.32 10.95
C SER A 181 -9.82 -2.61 9.60
N HIS A 182 -10.52 -3.13 8.59
CA HIS A 182 -10.58 -2.51 7.27
C HIS A 182 -11.22 -1.13 7.37
N THR A 183 -12.36 -1.01 8.07
CA THR A 183 -13.00 0.30 8.32
C THR A 183 -12.06 1.25 9.05
N SER A 184 -11.38 0.79 10.10
CA SER A 184 -10.44 1.64 10.84
C SER A 184 -9.25 2.11 10.00
N ILE A 185 -8.74 1.28 9.09
CA ILE A 185 -7.65 1.65 8.18
C ILE A 185 -8.15 2.67 7.17
N VAL A 186 -9.32 2.43 6.56
CA VAL A 186 -9.94 3.32 5.58
C VAL A 186 -10.26 4.68 6.20
N ASP A 187 -10.84 4.72 7.39
CA ASP A 187 -11.15 5.97 8.11
C ASP A 187 -9.89 6.80 8.36
N GLU A 188 -8.78 6.16 8.73
CA GLU A 188 -7.51 6.86 8.94
C GLU A 188 -6.90 7.37 7.64
N VAL A 189 -6.99 6.58 6.56
CA VAL A 189 -6.59 7.03 5.22
C VAL A 189 -7.40 8.25 4.81
N ILE A 190 -8.73 8.23 4.94
CA ILE A 190 -9.63 9.35 4.62
C ILE A 190 -9.28 10.60 5.45
N ALA A 191 -9.06 10.42 6.75
CA ALA A 191 -8.66 11.52 7.62
C ALA A 191 -7.30 12.12 7.23
N LYS A 192 -6.30 11.29 6.89
CA LYS A 192 -4.97 11.75 6.43
C LYS A 192 -4.99 12.28 5.02
N ALA A 193 -5.96 11.87 4.21
CA ALA A 193 -6.25 12.39 2.88
C ALA A 193 -6.85 13.81 2.97
N GLY A 194 -7.44 14.18 4.11
CA GLY A 194 -8.15 15.45 4.25
C GLY A 194 -9.48 15.47 3.51
N LEU A 195 -10.02 14.28 3.21
CA LEU A 195 -11.35 14.11 2.61
C LEU A 195 -12.38 14.10 3.76
N CYS A 196 -13.39 14.97 3.69
CA CYS A 196 -14.44 15.12 4.69
C CYS A 196 -15.83 15.18 4.05
#